data_AF-A0A2D6P7S8-F1
#
_entry.id   AF-A0A2D6P7S8-F1
#
_cell.length_a   1.000
_cell.length_b   1.000
_cell.length_c   1.000
_cell.angle_alpha   90.00
_cell.angle_beta   90.00
_cell.angle_gamma   90.00
#
_symmetry.space_group_name_H-M   'P 1'
#
loop_
_entity.id
_entity.type
_entity.pdbx_description
1 polymer ?
#
loop_
_entity_poly.entity_id
_entity_poly.type
_entity_poly.pdbx_seq_one_letter_code
_entity_poly.pdbx_strand_id
1 'polypeptide(L)'
;MTQNLHIEHPEDTILTGDTSFLQSIKSDFHLSVKMDGAPAIVWGTNPASGKFFVGTKSVFNKVKIKINESHAEIDQNHDGNVATILHACLDWLPHTDGIFQGDFIGFGGSDEYTPNTITYKFDEVIDQEIIVAPHTFYIANDDLRDAIAFPMKFIITDTSYCKFVKPKTYIWSGSYFEGADGFEIPPIVDLIREVMSKTEFVSDKEAAQIKKNVNSALRNGWALTDDDFLGNSNLCHLYGLMTVLKDELMYQCRNVGPRAFIGQDEISAEGYVMDSEFGTFKLVDRQRFSVANFNNSRFQTNIVNGIA
;
A
#
# COMPACT_ATOMS: atom_id res chain seq x y z
N MET A 1 5.38 17.80 -5.30
CA MET A 1 4.64 16.65 -4.72
C MET A 1 3.61 16.22 -5.74
N THR A 2 3.63 14.93 -6.09
CA THR A 2 2.84 14.32 -7.17
C THR A 2 1.70 13.48 -6.59
N GLN A 3 0.76 13.08 -7.44
CA GLN A 3 -0.23 12.03 -7.12
C GLN A 3 0.51 10.80 -6.56
N ASN A 4 0.11 10.29 -5.40
CA ASN A 4 0.72 9.11 -4.77
C ASN A 4 0.28 7.84 -5.52
N LEU A 5 0.85 7.61 -6.71
CA LEU A 5 0.50 6.49 -7.58
C LEU A 5 1.16 5.19 -7.13
N HIS A 6 2.36 5.28 -6.57
CA HIS A 6 3.14 4.16 -6.08
C HIS A 6 3.97 4.59 -4.85
N ILE A 7 3.90 3.81 -3.78
CA ILE A 7 4.80 3.92 -2.62
C ILE A 7 6.01 3.04 -2.92
N GLU A 8 7.23 3.52 -2.67
CA GLU A 8 8.46 2.77 -2.97
C GLU A 8 8.78 1.72 -1.90
N HIS A 9 9.48 0.66 -2.32
CA HIS A 9 10.16 -0.25 -1.39
C HIS A 9 11.47 0.41 -0.93
N PRO A 10 11.79 0.42 0.38
CA PRO A 10 13.07 0.94 0.89
C PRO A 10 14.30 0.38 0.15
N GLU A 11 14.31 -0.92 -0.10
CA GLU A 11 15.40 -1.60 -0.79
C GLU A 11 15.54 -1.18 -2.26
N ASP A 12 14.48 -0.65 -2.88
CA ASP A 12 14.52 -0.18 -4.27
C ASP A 12 15.11 1.23 -4.41
N THR A 13 15.08 2.06 -3.38
CA THR A 13 15.60 3.45 -3.46
C THR A 13 17.12 3.50 -3.45
N ILE A 14 17.76 2.55 -2.75
CA ILE A 14 19.22 2.51 -2.64
C ILE A 14 19.90 2.22 -3.99
N LEU A 15 19.18 1.70 -4.98
CA LEU A 15 19.71 1.37 -6.31
C LEU A 15 20.40 2.55 -6.98
N THR A 16 19.86 3.76 -6.76
CA THR A 16 20.36 5.02 -7.33
C THR A 16 21.12 5.88 -6.32
N GLY A 17 21.41 5.32 -5.13
CA GLY A 17 22.08 6.03 -4.03
C GLY A 17 21.15 6.93 -3.22
N ASP A 18 19.83 6.80 -3.37
CA ASP A 18 18.87 7.54 -2.56
C ASP A 18 18.83 7.00 -1.12
N THR A 19 19.30 7.83 -0.19
CA THR A 19 19.37 7.52 1.25
C THR A 19 18.17 8.05 2.04
N SER A 20 17.12 8.53 1.38
CA SER A 20 15.95 9.13 2.04
C SER A 20 15.35 8.19 3.08
N PHE A 21 15.26 6.88 2.82
CA PHE A 21 14.79 5.90 3.81
C PHE A 21 15.69 5.86 5.07
N LEU A 22 17.01 5.87 4.91
CA LEU A 22 17.95 5.86 6.05
C LEU A 22 17.88 7.15 6.88
N GLN A 23 17.44 8.25 6.28
CA GLN A 23 17.15 9.50 6.96
C GLN A 23 15.80 9.43 7.68
N SER A 24 14.76 8.90 7.03
CA SER A 24 13.42 8.72 7.61
C SER A 24 13.39 7.90 8.89
N ILE A 25 14.16 6.82 8.96
CA ILE A 25 14.19 5.96 10.16
C ILE A 25 14.81 6.65 11.38
N LYS A 26 15.49 7.80 11.17
CA LYS A 26 16.10 8.63 12.22
C LYS A 26 15.34 9.92 12.49
N SER A 27 14.26 10.18 11.75
CA SER A 27 13.43 11.38 11.89
C SER A 27 12.10 11.05 12.53
N ASP A 28 11.30 12.08 12.78
CA ASP A 28 9.89 11.88 13.08
C ASP A 28 9.20 11.28 11.85
N PHE A 29 8.33 10.29 12.09
CA PHE A 29 7.54 9.66 11.04
C PHE A 29 6.15 9.28 11.54
N HIS A 30 5.23 9.12 10.60
CA HIS A 30 3.90 8.56 10.81
C HIS A 30 3.88 7.13 10.28
N LEU A 31 3.40 6.20 11.11
CA LEU A 31 3.18 4.81 10.72
C LEU A 31 1.68 4.57 10.48
N SER A 32 1.36 3.72 9.51
CA SER A 32 0.01 3.20 9.28
C SER A 32 0.07 1.76 8.77
N VAL A 33 -1.01 0.98 8.96
CA VAL A 33 -1.09 -0.37 8.40
C VAL A 33 -1.28 -0.28 6.90
N LYS A 34 -0.56 -1.12 6.16
CA LYS A 34 -0.82 -1.37 4.75
C LYS A 34 -1.89 -2.46 4.64
N MET A 35 -3.11 -2.04 4.32
CA MET A 35 -4.23 -2.95 4.09
C MET A 35 -4.17 -3.50 2.65
N ASP A 36 -4.55 -4.77 2.48
CA ASP A 36 -4.61 -5.47 1.20
C ASP A 36 -6.08 -5.53 0.72
N GLY A 37 -6.70 -4.37 0.53
CA GLY A 37 -8.04 -4.28 -0.03
C GLY A 37 -8.03 -4.20 -1.56
N ALA A 38 -9.15 -4.53 -2.20
CA ALA A 38 -9.30 -4.36 -3.64
C ALA A 38 -10.78 -4.20 -4.07
N PRO A 39 -11.10 -3.30 -5.01
CA PRO A 39 -10.18 -2.34 -5.64
C PRO A 39 -9.90 -1.12 -4.75
N ALA A 40 -8.91 -0.31 -5.14
CA ALA A 40 -8.75 1.04 -4.60
C ALA A 40 -9.91 1.94 -5.07
N ILE A 41 -10.60 2.55 -4.12
CA ILE A 41 -11.73 3.45 -4.32
C ILE A 41 -11.32 4.88 -3.95
N VAL A 42 -11.75 5.84 -4.76
CA VAL A 42 -11.65 7.27 -4.49
C VAL A 42 -13.07 7.82 -4.37
N TRP A 43 -13.35 8.61 -3.33
CA TRP A 43 -14.64 9.26 -3.12
C TRP A 43 -14.48 10.64 -2.51
N GLY A 44 -15.53 11.46 -2.64
CA GLY A 44 -15.56 12.80 -2.07
C GLY A 44 -16.36 13.75 -2.93
N THR A 45 -16.12 15.05 -2.78
CA THR A 45 -16.73 16.08 -3.61
C THR A 45 -15.84 16.40 -4.81
N ASN A 46 -16.39 16.36 -6.02
CA ASN A 46 -15.70 16.73 -7.23
C ASN A 46 -15.53 18.26 -7.25
N PRO A 47 -14.29 18.79 -7.24
CA PRO A 47 -14.05 20.23 -7.18
C PRO A 47 -14.63 20.98 -8.39
N ALA A 48 -14.74 20.33 -9.55
CA ALA A 48 -15.23 20.95 -10.77
C ALA A 48 -16.75 21.11 -10.82
N SER A 49 -17.51 20.18 -10.22
CA SER A 49 -18.98 20.14 -10.30
C SER A 49 -19.69 20.41 -8.97
N GLY A 50 -18.98 20.27 -7.85
CA GLY A 50 -19.54 20.34 -6.50
C GLY A 50 -20.39 19.13 -6.11
N LYS A 51 -20.42 18.06 -6.91
CA LYS A 51 -21.19 16.85 -6.62
C LYS A 51 -20.34 15.78 -5.95
N PHE A 52 -21.00 14.93 -5.18
CA PHE A 52 -20.38 13.71 -4.68
C PHE A 52 -20.04 12.77 -5.84
N PHE A 53 -18.88 12.12 -5.76
CA PHE A 53 -18.44 11.15 -6.74
C PHE A 53 -17.79 9.93 -6.08
N VAL A 54 -17.75 8.85 -6.84
CA VAL A 54 -16.92 7.68 -6.58
C VAL A 54 -16.16 7.27 -7.83
N GLY A 55 -15.04 6.56 -7.66
CA GLY A 55 -14.30 6.00 -8.77
C GLY A 55 -13.11 5.17 -8.32
N THR A 56 -12.34 4.70 -9.29
CA THR A 56 -11.01 4.12 -9.02
C THR A 56 -9.93 5.21 -9.17
N LYS A 57 -8.65 4.86 -9.12
CA LYS A 57 -7.54 5.78 -9.47
C LYS A 57 -7.66 6.43 -10.86
N SER A 58 -8.53 5.91 -11.74
CA SER A 58 -8.86 6.53 -13.03
C SER A 58 -9.42 7.96 -12.92
N VAL A 59 -9.92 8.38 -11.75
CA VAL A 59 -10.35 9.77 -11.50
C VAL A 59 -9.19 10.77 -11.56
N PHE A 60 -7.94 10.31 -11.49
CA PHE A 60 -6.75 11.16 -11.60
C PHE A 60 -6.10 11.12 -12.99
N ASN A 61 -6.69 10.35 -13.93
CA ASN A 61 -6.08 10.13 -15.24
C ASN A 61 -6.09 11.40 -16.10
N LYS A 62 -4.94 11.74 -16.68
CA LYS A 62 -4.76 12.94 -17.52
C LYS A 62 -5.50 12.87 -18.85
N VAL A 63 -5.64 11.68 -19.44
CA VAL A 63 -6.20 11.49 -20.79
C VAL A 63 -7.67 11.09 -20.74
N LYS A 64 -7.98 10.00 -20.02
CA LYS A 64 -9.34 9.45 -19.88
C LYS A 64 -9.71 9.39 -18.42
N ILE A 65 -10.14 10.53 -17.90
CA ILE A 65 -10.67 10.63 -16.55
C ILE A 65 -12.01 9.90 -16.48
N LYS A 66 -12.22 9.11 -15.43
CA LYS A 66 -13.49 8.41 -15.18
C LYS A 66 -13.98 8.79 -13.79
N ILE A 67 -14.76 9.86 -13.73
CA ILE A 67 -15.47 10.33 -12.53
C ILE A 67 -16.90 9.82 -12.63
N ASN A 68 -17.46 9.31 -11.53
CA ASN A 68 -18.83 8.84 -11.51
C ASN A 68 -19.60 9.56 -10.41
N GLU A 69 -20.51 10.45 -10.81
CA GLU A 69 -21.42 11.21 -9.95
C GLU A 69 -22.84 10.60 -9.94
N SER A 70 -23.04 9.51 -10.69
CA SER A 70 -24.31 8.80 -10.85
C SER A 70 -24.09 7.34 -11.24
N HIS A 71 -25.09 6.48 -10.97
CA HIS A 71 -25.06 5.06 -11.40
C HIS A 71 -24.88 4.93 -12.92
N ALA A 72 -25.54 5.79 -13.71
CA ALA A 72 -25.42 5.75 -15.16
C ALA A 72 -23.99 6.04 -15.67
N GLU A 73 -23.21 6.85 -14.96
CA GLU A 73 -21.80 7.09 -15.29
C GLU A 73 -20.92 5.90 -14.88
N ILE A 74 -21.24 5.24 -13.75
CA ILE A 74 -20.58 3.99 -13.35
C ILE A 74 -20.74 2.94 -14.45
N ASP A 75 -21.98 2.72 -14.92
CA ASP A 75 -22.31 1.76 -15.99
C ASP A 75 -21.60 2.09 -17.32
N GLN A 76 -21.32 3.36 -17.58
CA GLN A 76 -20.58 3.78 -18.79
C GLN A 76 -19.07 3.56 -18.65
N ASN A 77 -18.55 3.71 -17.44
CA ASN A 77 -17.10 3.74 -17.18
C ASN A 77 -16.53 2.39 -16.73
N HIS A 78 -17.35 1.53 -16.14
CA HIS A 78 -16.95 0.32 -15.44
C HIS A 78 -17.93 -0.82 -15.68
N ASP A 79 -17.42 -2.06 -15.65
CA ASP A 79 -18.21 -3.28 -15.76
C ASP A 79 -17.83 -4.27 -14.63
N GLY A 80 -18.67 -5.29 -14.46
CA GLY A 80 -18.41 -6.42 -13.56
C GLY A 80 -18.29 -6.01 -12.10
N ASN A 81 -17.44 -6.72 -11.34
CA ASN A 81 -17.34 -6.55 -9.89
C ASN A 81 -16.94 -5.13 -9.47
N VAL A 82 -16.14 -4.43 -10.28
CA VAL A 82 -15.74 -3.04 -9.97
C VAL A 82 -16.95 -2.11 -10.06
N ALA A 83 -17.82 -2.27 -11.07
CA ALA A 83 -19.06 -1.48 -11.17
C ALA A 83 -19.99 -1.75 -9.99
N THR A 84 -20.19 -3.02 -9.61
CA THR A 84 -20.99 -3.41 -8.43
C THR A 84 -20.50 -2.72 -7.16
N ILE A 85 -19.19 -2.74 -6.91
CA ILE A 85 -18.59 -2.07 -5.75
C ILE A 85 -18.78 -0.56 -5.83
N LEU A 86 -18.58 0.05 -7.01
CA LEU A 86 -18.73 1.50 -7.16
C LEU A 86 -20.19 1.95 -6.95
N HIS A 87 -21.19 1.19 -7.37
CA HIS A 87 -22.59 1.53 -7.08
C HIS A 87 -22.86 1.53 -5.57
N ALA A 88 -22.42 0.47 -4.88
CA ALA A 88 -22.52 0.38 -3.43
C ALA A 88 -21.78 1.52 -2.71
N CYS A 89 -20.59 1.87 -3.19
CA CYS A 89 -19.85 3.03 -2.69
C CYS A 89 -20.61 4.34 -2.92
N LEU A 90 -21.27 4.51 -4.07
CA LEU A 90 -22.07 5.71 -4.34
C LEU A 90 -23.28 5.83 -3.40
N ASP A 91 -23.91 4.70 -3.06
CA ASP A 91 -25.08 4.66 -2.18
C ASP A 91 -24.74 4.85 -0.69
N TRP A 92 -23.59 4.32 -0.25
CA TRP A 92 -23.33 4.10 1.18
C TRP A 92 -22.10 4.81 1.75
N LEU A 93 -21.20 5.35 0.91
CA LEU A 93 -20.13 6.19 1.43
C LEU A 93 -20.68 7.55 1.87
N PRO A 94 -20.16 8.11 2.99
CA PRO A 94 -20.58 9.44 3.42
C PRO A 94 -20.16 10.49 2.38
N HIS A 95 -21.05 11.46 2.15
CA HIS A 95 -20.71 12.65 1.42
C HIS A 95 -19.76 13.51 2.26
N THR A 96 -18.63 13.89 1.69
CA THR A 96 -17.58 14.66 2.37
C THR A 96 -17.10 15.81 1.52
N ASP A 97 -16.70 16.90 2.16
CA ASP A 97 -16.05 18.03 1.47
C ASP A 97 -14.64 17.65 0.98
N GLY A 98 -13.98 16.71 1.68
CA GLY A 98 -12.68 16.18 1.29
C GLY A 98 -12.76 15.10 0.20
N ILE A 99 -11.60 14.79 -0.39
CA ILE A 99 -11.42 13.67 -1.32
C ILE A 99 -10.52 12.63 -0.64
N PHE A 100 -10.96 11.39 -0.64
CA PHE A 100 -10.30 10.29 0.05
C PHE A 100 -10.03 9.14 -0.91
N GLN A 101 -8.95 8.41 -0.66
CA GLN A 101 -8.71 7.09 -1.24
C GLN A 101 -8.53 6.07 -0.12
N GLY A 102 -9.13 4.91 -0.36
CA GLY A 102 -9.04 3.73 0.49
C GLY A 102 -9.20 2.48 -0.35
N ASP A 103 -8.96 1.33 0.28
CA ASP A 103 -9.13 0.04 -0.38
C ASP A 103 -10.42 -0.62 0.10
N PHE A 104 -11.20 -1.17 -0.82
CA PHE A 104 -12.43 -1.89 -0.50
C PHE A 104 -12.10 -3.23 0.18
N ILE A 105 -12.72 -3.51 1.32
CA ILE A 105 -12.51 -4.73 2.10
C ILE A 105 -13.61 -5.76 1.85
N GLY A 106 -14.86 -5.33 1.73
CA GLY A 106 -15.97 -6.25 1.51
C GLY A 106 -17.35 -5.61 1.70
N PHE A 107 -18.37 -6.38 1.36
CA PHE A 107 -19.76 -6.11 1.73
C PHE A 107 -20.04 -6.65 3.14
N GLY A 108 -20.95 -6.02 3.89
CA GLY A 108 -21.35 -6.51 5.21
C GLY A 108 -21.89 -7.94 5.26
N GLY A 109 -22.13 -8.42 6.47
CA GLY A 109 -22.80 -9.69 6.76
C GLY A 109 -21.87 -10.86 7.10
N SER A 110 -20.57 -10.62 7.23
CA SER A 110 -19.56 -11.60 7.63
C SER A 110 -18.64 -11.01 8.70
N ASP A 111 -17.90 -11.85 9.40
CA ASP A 111 -16.77 -11.46 10.24
C ASP A 111 -15.42 -11.71 9.54
N GLU A 112 -15.44 -12.31 8.34
CA GLU A 112 -14.25 -12.74 7.60
C GLU A 112 -14.30 -12.28 6.14
N TYR A 113 -13.21 -11.68 5.67
CA TYR A 113 -13.12 -11.00 4.39
C TYR A 113 -11.77 -11.24 3.71
N THR A 114 -11.77 -11.74 2.47
CA THR A 114 -10.54 -11.88 1.67
C THR A 114 -10.63 -10.97 0.44
N PRO A 115 -10.50 -9.63 0.61
CA PRO A 115 -10.66 -8.68 -0.48
C PRO A 115 -9.65 -8.87 -1.62
N ASN A 116 -8.45 -9.37 -1.31
CA ASN A 116 -7.44 -9.70 -2.30
C ASN A 116 -6.70 -11.00 -1.97
N THR A 117 -5.54 -10.92 -1.32
CA THR A 117 -4.71 -12.08 -0.96
C THR A 117 -4.75 -12.35 0.54
N ILE A 118 -4.92 -11.30 1.35
CA ILE A 118 -5.02 -11.41 2.81
C ILE A 118 -6.48 -11.60 3.22
N THR A 119 -6.69 -12.55 4.12
CA THR A 119 -7.97 -12.73 4.82
C THR A 119 -7.94 -11.92 6.12
N TYR A 120 -8.91 -11.04 6.31
CA TYR A 120 -9.14 -10.28 7.53
C TYR A 120 -10.27 -10.93 8.34
N LYS A 121 -10.02 -11.16 9.63
CA LYS A 121 -10.99 -11.65 10.61
C LYS A 121 -11.26 -10.57 11.65
N PHE A 122 -12.50 -10.12 11.70
CA PHE A 122 -13.03 -9.20 12.69
C PHE A 122 -13.52 -9.98 13.92
N ASP A 123 -13.57 -9.31 15.07
CA ASP A 123 -14.06 -9.91 16.32
C ASP A 123 -15.58 -10.10 16.33
N GLU A 124 -16.29 -9.42 15.42
CA GLU A 124 -17.73 -9.47 15.27
C GLU A 124 -18.14 -9.45 13.79
N VAL A 125 -19.37 -9.89 13.53
CA VAL A 125 -19.99 -9.76 12.20
C VAL A 125 -20.22 -8.28 11.92
N ILE A 126 -19.75 -7.81 10.77
CA ILE A 126 -19.90 -6.42 10.35
C ILE A 126 -21.26 -6.25 9.68
N ASP A 127 -22.15 -5.46 10.30
CA ASP A 127 -23.54 -5.25 9.85
C ASP A 127 -23.71 -4.06 8.89
N GLN A 128 -22.69 -3.21 8.77
CA GLN A 128 -22.65 -2.14 7.76
C GLN A 128 -22.63 -2.71 6.34
N GLU A 129 -23.28 -2.03 5.39
CA GLU A 129 -23.40 -2.47 3.99
C GLU A 129 -22.04 -2.67 3.30
N ILE A 130 -21.08 -1.79 3.59
CA ILE A 130 -19.72 -1.84 3.02
C ILE A 130 -18.63 -1.60 4.06
N ILE A 131 -17.43 -2.11 3.74
CA ILE A 131 -16.23 -2.01 4.56
C ILE A 131 -15.11 -1.43 3.70
N VAL A 132 -14.51 -0.33 4.14
CA VAL A 132 -13.45 0.39 3.42
C VAL A 132 -12.28 0.73 4.34
N ALA A 133 -11.06 0.56 3.85
CA ALA A 133 -9.83 0.92 4.54
C ALA A 133 -9.23 2.24 4.02
N PRO A 134 -9.58 3.40 4.60
CA PRO A 134 -9.11 4.71 4.13
C PRO A 134 -7.65 4.95 4.49
N HIS A 135 -6.84 5.40 3.54
CA HIS A 135 -5.39 5.56 3.76
C HIS A 135 -4.80 6.88 3.21
N THR A 136 -5.45 7.54 2.24
CA THR A 136 -4.95 8.79 1.63
C THR A 136 -6.06 9.84 1.58
N PHE A 137 -5.72 11.10 1.84
CA PHE A 137 -6.58 12.24 1.55
C PHE A 137 -5.94 13.12 0.46
N TYR A 138 -6.78 13.83 -0.29
CA TYR A 138 -6.33 14.69 -1.39
C TYR A 138 -6.85 16.11 -1.20
N ILE A 139 -6.03 17.07 -1.62
CA ILE A 139 -6.43 18.45 -1.81
C ILE A 139 -6.38 18.75 -3.30
N ALA A 140 -7.49 19.22 -3.86
CA ALA A 140 -7.61 19.67 -5.24
C ALA A 140 -8.35 21.00 -5.24
N ASN A 141 -7.90 21.96 -6.06
CA ASN A 141 -8.54 23.27 -6.15
C ASN A 141 -9.73 23.22 -7.12
N ASP A 142 -9.47 22.95 -8.40
CA ASP A 142 -10.47 23.06 -9.46
C ASP A 142 -10.74 21.72 -10.18
N ASP A 143 -9.73 20.87 -10.33
CA ASP A 143 -9.82 19.58 -11.06
C ASP A 143 -9.09 18.48 -10.27
N LEU A 144 -9.66 17.27 -10.25
CA LEU A 144 -9.06 16.09 -9.63
C LEU A 144 -7.68 15.74 -10.21
N ARG A 145 -7.37 16.12 -11.45
CA ARG A 145 -6.04 15.94 -12.05
C ARG A 145 -4.94 16.69 -11.32
N ASP A 146 -5.29 17.78 -10.64
CA ASP A 146 -4.35 18.61 -9.88
C ASP A 146 -4.30 18.19 -8.39
N ALA A 147 -4.98 17.09 -8.04
CA ALA A 147 -5.03 16.60 -6.68
C ALA A 147 -3.63 16.25 -6.13
N ILE A 148 -3.33 16.82 -4.97
CA ILE A 148 -2.11 16.53 -4.20
C ILE A 148 -2.48 15.53 -3.11
N ALA A 149 -1.76 14.42 -3.08
CA ALA A 149 -1.99 13.32 -2.15
C ALA A 149 -1.25 13.53 -0.83
N PHE A 150 -1.90 13.17 0.27
CA PHE A 150 -1.35 13.20 1.61
C PHE A 150 -1.73 11.93 2.38
N PRO A 151 -0.83 11.40 3.22
CA PRO A 151 -1.17 10.31 4.12
C PRO A 151 -2.28 10.75 5.07
N MET A 152 -3.24 9.87 5.30
CA MET A 152 -4.33 10.16 6.22
C MET A 152 -3.87 9.96 7.67
N LYS A 153 -3.53 11.06 8.36
CA LYS A 153 -3.06 11.07 9.77
C LYS A 153 -4.18 11.23 10.80
N PHE A 154 -5.43 10.99 10.39
CA PHE A 154 -6.64 11.08 11.23
C PHE A 154 -7.58 9.90 10.97
N ILE A 155 -8.58 9.71 11.82
CA ILE A 155 -9.59 8.67 11.70
C ILE A 155 -10.90 9.31 11.20
N ILE A 156 -11.63 8.60 10.34
CA ILE A 156 -13.02 8.92 10.00
C ILE A 156 -13.93 7.93 10.74
N THR A 157 -15.04 8.45 11.26
CA THR A 157 -15.99 7.65 12.04
C THR A 157 -16.85 6.81 11.11
N ASP A 158 -17.15 5.59 11.54
CA ASP A 158 -18.14 4.73 10.90
C ASP A 158 -19.48 5.45 10.71
N THR A 159 -20.21 5.05 9.67
CA THR A 159 -21.61 5.44 9.48
C THR A 159 -22.53 4.25 9.73
N SER A 160 -23.85 4.45 9.67
CA SER A 160 -24.80 3.33 9.70
C SER A 160 -24.63 2.36 8.53
N TYR A 161 -23.98 2.77 7.43
CA TYR A 161 -23.86 1.99 6.19
C TYR A 161 -22.42 1.61 5.84
N CYS A 162 -21.42 2.29 6.39
CA CYS A 162 -20.02 2.09 6.03
C CYS A 162 -19.15 1.91 7.28
N LYS A 163 -18.47 0.76 7.35
CA LYS A 163 -17.42 0.48 8.32
C LYS A 163 -16.08 0.98 7.77
N PHE A 164 -15.40 1.84 8.51
CA PHE A 164 -14.05 2.27 8.19
C PHE A 164 -13.00 1.50 8.98
N VAL A 165 -12.02 0.93 8.28
CA VAL A 165 -10.95 0.12 8.86
C VAL A 165 -9.65 0.88 8.78
N LYS A 166 -9.27 1.52 9.89
CA LYS A 166 -7.97 2.18 10.04
C LYS A 166 -7.31 1.75 11.35
N PRO A 167 -6.59 0.62 11.35
CA PRO A 167 -5.95 0.10 12.55
C PRO A 167 -5.00 1.13 13.17
N LYS A 168 -4.99 1.23 14.50
CA LYS A 168 -4.00 2.03 15.21
C LYS A 168 -2.65 1.32 15.13
N THR A 169 -1.60 2.03 14.77
CA THR A 169 -0.23 1.51 14.73
C THR A 169 0.66 2.14 15.78
N TYR A 170 1.68 1.41 16.21
CA TYR A 170 2.71 1.89 17.13
C TYR A 170 3.99 1.07 16.99
N ILE A 171 5.10 1.62 17.46
CA ILE A 171 6.37 0.88 17.60
C ILE A 171 6.39 0.21 18.97
N TRP A 172 6.74 -1.07 19.00
CA TRP A 172 6.89 -1.85 20.23
C TRP A 172 8.12 -1.37 21.01
N SER A 173 7.88 -0.85 22.21
CA SER A 173 8.92 -0.38 23.13
C SER A 173 9.54 -1.47 24.00
N GLY A 174 8.98 -2.69 23.97
CA GLY A 174 9.23 -3.70 25.02
C GLY A 174 8.24 -3.63 26.20
N SER A 175 7.35 -2.64 26.24
CA SER A 175 6.36 -2.42 27.30
C SER A 175 4.93 -2.51 26.79
N TYR A 176 4.05 -3.12 27.59
CA TYR A 176 2.61 -3.17 27.30
C TYR A 176 1.87 -1.84 27.57
N PHE A 177 2.54 -0.88 28.23
CA PHE A 177 1.91 0.37 28.67
C PHE A 177 2.15 1.54 27.70
N GLU A 178 3.21 1.49 26.90
CA GLU A 178 3.64 2.61 26.05
C GLU A 178 4.27 2.11 24.75
N GLY A 179 4.08 2.86 23.66
CA GLY A 179 4.83 2.66 22.42
C GLY A 179 6.15 3.41 22.45
N ALA A 180 7.07 3.08 21.55
CA ALA A 180 8.28 3.87 21.34
C ALA A 180 8.02 5.03 20.37
N ASP A 181 8.78 6.13 20.55
CA ASP A 181 8.71 7.32 19.69
C ASP A 181 9.39 7.11 18.32
N GLY A 182 10.18 6.06 18.18
CA GLY A 182 10.88 5.72 16.95
C GLY A 182 11.46 4.29 17.01
N PHE A 183 12.13 3.89 15.95
CA PHE A 183 12.77 2.58 15.87
C PHE A 183 14.03 2.50 16.74
N GLU A 184 14.25 1.35 17.35
CA GLU A 184 15.60 0.94 17.77
C GLU A 184 16.40 0.64 16.50
N ILE A 185 17.43 1.45 16.24
CA ILE A 185 18.22 1.36 15.01
C ILE A 185 19.13 0.12 15.08
N PRO A 186 18.95 -0.88 14.19
CA PRO A 186 19.74 -2.09 14.28
C PRO A 186 21.18 -1.90 13.81
N PRO A 187 22.15 -2.71 14.30
CA PRO A 187 23.56 -2.63 13.92
C PRO A 187 23.83 -2.80 12.42
N ILE A 188 22.90 -3.42 11.68
CA ILE A 188 23.00 -3.60 10.23
C ILE A 188 23.15 -2.27 9.48
N VAL A 189 22.71 -1.15 10.06
CA VAL A 189 22.87 0.19 9.48
C VAL A 189 24.35 0.57 9.30
N ASP A 190 25.23 0.12 10.18
CA ASP A 190 26.66 0.42 10.07
C ASP A 190 27.30 -0.36 8.92
N LEU A 191 26.89 -1.62 8.73
CA LEU A 191 27.32 -2.43 7.60
C LEU A 191 26.79 -1.87 6.27
N ILE A 192 25.53 -1.41 6.25
CA ILE A 192 24.95 -0.70 5.10
C ILE A 192 25.83 0.49 4.74
N ARG A 193 26.23 1.32 5.72
CA ARG A 193 27.09 2.49 5.46
C ARG A 193 28.45 2.09 4.89
N GLU A 194 29.05 1.02 5.39
CA GLU A 194 30.33 0.52 4.89
C GLU A 194 30.23 0.04 3.44
N VAL A 195 29.24 -0.81 3.12
CA VAL A 195 29.05 -1.34 1.77
C VAL A 195 28.68 -0.23 0.81
N MET A 196 27.77 0.66 1.22
CA MET A 196 27.33 1.82 0.43
C MET A 196 28.50 2.71 0.00
N SER A 197 29.53 2.89 0.84
CA SER A 197 30.73 3.67 0.49
C SER A 197 31.59 3.06 -0.63
N LYS A 198 31.38 1.77 -0.94
CA LYS A 198 32.11 0.98 -1.95
C LYS A 198 31.22 0.59 -3.13
N THR A 199 29.95 1.02 -3.14
CA THR A 199 28.97 0.66 -4.17
C THR A 199 28.91 1.73 -5.24
N GLU A 200 29.05 1.32 -6.49
CA GLU A 200 28.69 2.14 -7.64
C GLU A 200 27.18 2.02 -7.87
N PHE A 201 26.47 3.15 -7.80
CA PHE A 201 25.02 3.21 -8.02
C PHE A 201 24.69 3.29 -9.50
N VAL A 202 23.49 2.84 -9.86
CA VAL A 202 23.04 2.78 -11.25
C VAL A 202 22.10 3.94 -11.59
N SER A 203 21.91 4.19 -12.88
CA SER A 203 20.94 5.18 -13.37
C SER A 203 19.50 4.74 -13.12
N ASP A 204 18.53 5.66 -13.18
CA ASP A 204 17.09 5.34 -13.06
C ASP A 204 16.63 4.27 -14.06
N LYS A 205 17.21 4.28 -15.27
CA LYS A 205 16.89 3.31 -16.33
C LYS A 205 17.35 1.89 -15.94
N GLU A 206 18.55 1.78 -15.41
CA GLU A 206 19.12 0.52 -14.95
C GLU A 206 18.42 0.05 -13.67
N ALA A 207 18.16 0.94 -12.73
CA ALA A 207 17.36 0.64 -11.53
C ALA A 207 15.98 0.08 -11.90
N ALA A 208 15.30 0.66 -12.89
CA ALA A 208 14.03 0.13 -13.38
C ALA A 208 14.14 -1.28 -13.98
N GLN A 209 15.27 -1.62 -14.60
CA GLN A 209 15.55 -2.98 -15.08
C GLN A 209 15.82 -3.94 -13.91
N ILE A 210 16.64 -3.54 -12.94
CA ILE A 210 16.92 -4.33 -11.73
C ILE A 210 15.63 -4.62 -10.97
N LYS A 211 14.76 -3.60 -10.77
CA LYS A 211 13.45 -3.79 -10.12
C LYS A 211 12.59 -4.84 -10.84
N LYS A 212 12.66 -4.95 -12.17
CA LYS A 212 11.96 -6.01 -12.93
C LYS A 212 12.57 -7.39 -12.68
N ASN A 213 13.90 -7.48 -12.68
CA ASN A 213 14.62 -8.73 -12.41
C ASN A 213 14.28 -9.23 -10.99
N VAL A 214 14.43 -8.37 -9.98
CA VAL A 214 14.10 -8.66 -8.59
C VAL A 214 12.64 -9.10 -8.44
N ASN A 215 11.68 -8.36 -8.99
CA ASN A 215 10.26 -8.76 -8.95
C ASN A 215 10.02 -10.14 -9.59
N SER A 216 10.75 -10.46 -10.66
CA SER A 216 10.67 -11.78 -11.29
C SER A 216 11.22 -12.88 -10.39
N ALA A 217 12.42 -12.70 -9.84
CA ALA A 217 13.05 -13.67 -8.95
C ALA A 217 12.19 -13.91 -7.69
N LEU A 218 11.76 -12.85 -7.02
CA LEU A 218 10.94 -12.94 -5.79
C LEU A 218 9.62 -13.66 -6.04
N ARG A 219 8.93 -13.35 -7.15
CA ARG A 219 7.69 -14.02 -7.54
C ARG A 219 7.85 -15.52 -7.78
N ASN A 220 9.00 -15.94 -8.30
CA ASN A 220 9.32 -17.36 -8.53
C ASN A 220 9.95 -18.05 -7.30
N GLY A 221 10.14 -17.32 -6.19
CA GLY A 221 10.80 -17.84 -5.00
C GLY A 221 12.30 -18.10 -5.18
N TRP A 222 12.95 -17.43 -6.15
CA TRP A 222 14.38 -17.57 -6.40
C TRP A 222 15.19 -16.64 -5.51
N ALA A 223 16.40 -17.07 -5.16
CA ALA A 223 17.38 -16.20 -4.52
C ALA A 223 17.85 -15.14 -5.53
N LEU A 224 18.04 -13.92 -5.04
CA LEU A 224 18.64 -12.85 -5.83
C LEU A 224 20.11 -13.15 -6.07
N THR A 225 20.57 -12.89 -7.28
CA THR A 225 21.95 -13.08 -7.71
C THR A 225 22.50 -11.81 -8.33
N ASP A 226 23.82 -11.72 -8.51
CA ASP A 226 24.45 -10.56 -9.13
C ASP A 226 23.92 -10.26 -10.54
N ASP A 227 23.48 -11.29 -11.29
CA ASP A 227 22.87 -11.13 -12.62
C ASP A 227 21.57 -10.30 -12.56
N ASP A 228 20.80 -10.42 -11.48
CA ASP A 228 19.60 -9.59 -11.27
C ASP A 228 19.96 -8.10 -11.13
N PHE A 229 21.19 -7.81 -10.72
CA PHE A 229 21.77 -6.49 -10.51
C PHE A 229 22.76 -6.09 -11.61
N LEU A 230 22.61 -6.64 -12.82
CA LEU A 230 23.45 -6.33 -13.99
C LEU A 230 24.94 -6.65 -13.74
N GLY A 231 25.24 -7.63 -12.90
CA GLY A 231 26.58 -8.03 -12.50
C GLY A 231 27.19 -7.19 -11.35
N ASN A 232 26.44 -6.24 -10.78
CA ASN A 232 26.93 -5.40 -9.68
C ASN A 232 26.74 -6.08 -8.31
N SER A 233 27.74 -6.86 -7.90
CA SER A 233 27.72 -7.61 -6.63
C SER A 233 27.58 -6.71 -5.41
N ASN A 234 28.24 -5.55 -5.38
CA ASN A 234 28.13 -4.62 -4.25
C ASN A 234 26.71 -4.05 -4.11
N LEU A 235 26.02 -3.81 -5.23
CA LEU A 235 24.64 -3.35 -5.23
C LEU A 235 23.67 -4.46 -4.81
N CYS A 236 23.88 -5.70 -5.28
CA CYS A 236 23.16 -6.89 -4.84
C CYS A 236 23.27 -7.07 -3.31
N HIS A 237 24.49 -7.02 -2.77
CA HIS A 237 24.73 -7.09 -1.32
C HIS A 237 24.05 -5.94 -0.56
N LEU A 238 24.19 -4.70 -1.04
CA LEU A 238 23.57 -3.53 -0.42
C LEU A 238 22.05 -3.66 -0.39
N TYR A 239 21.43 -4.15 -1.46
CA TYR A 239 19.99 -4.41 -1.55
C TYR A 239 19.53 -5.46 -0.52
N GLY A 240 20.29 -6.55 -0.38
CA GLY A 240 20.06 -7.58 0.63
C GLY A 240 20.11 -7.01 2.06
N LEU A 241 21.10 -6.18 2.36
CA LEU A 241 21.23 -5.51 3.66
C LEU A 241 20.05 -4.56 3.94
N MET A 242 19.59 -3.81 2.93
CA MET A 242 18.41 -2.95 3.05
C MET A 242 17.13 -3.76 3.30
N THR A 243 17.02 -4.96 2.73
CA THR A 243 15.92 -5.88 2.99
C THR A 243 15.93 -6.34 4.45
N VAL A 244 17.10 -6.76 4.96
CA VAL A 244 17.27 -7.14 6.38
C VAL A 244 16.92 -5.99 7.31
N LEU A 245 17.43 -4.78 7.05
CA LEU A 245 17.10 -3.59 7.83
C LEU A 245 15.60 -3.34 7.87
N LYS A 246 14.93 -3.35 6.71
CA LYS A 246 13.48 -3.16 6.64
C LYS A 246 12.74 -4.21 7.47
N ASP A 247 13.14 -5.48 7.41
CA ASP A 247 12.48 -6.56 8.14
C ASP A 247 12.68 -6.42 9.66
N GLU A 248 13.88 -6.03 10.11
CA GLU A 248 14.15 -5.76 11.53
C GLU A 248 13.34 -4.57 12.05
N LEU A 249 13.17 -3.50 11.25
CA LEU A 249 12.31 -2.37 11.60
C LEU A 249 10.84 -2.79 11.61
N MET A 250 10.38 -3.53 10.60
CA MET A 250 9.02 -4.04 10.52
C MET A 250 8.67 -4.95 11.71
N TYR A 251 9.62 -5.72 12.23
CA TYR A 251 9.43 -6.56 13.42
C TYR A 251 9.14 -5.75 14.68
N GLN A 252 9.54 -4.48 14.73
CA GLN A 252 9.21 -3.57 15.84
C GLN A 252 7.80 -2.98 15.70
N CYS A 253 7.17 -3.04 14.53
CA CYS A 253 5.84 -2.47 14.32
C CYS A 253 4.73 -3.36 14.91
N ARG A 254 3.70 -2.72 15.48
CA ARG A 254 2.48 -3.37 15.97
C ARG A 254 1.25 -2.60 15.50
N ASN A 255 0.12 -3.29 15.45
CA ASN A 255 -1.16 -2.68 15.13
C ASN A 255 -2.29 -3.26 15.98
N VAL A 256 -3.38 -2.50 16.07
CA VAL A 256 -4.65 -2.91 16.68
C VAL A 256 -5.72 -2.79 15.60
N GLY A 257 -6.02 -3.91 14.96
CA GLY A 257 -6.96 -4.04 13.85
C GLY A 257 -7.48 -5.48 13.73
N PRO A 258 -8.26 -5.80 12.69
CA PRO A 258 -8.69 -7.17 12.44
C PRO A 258 -7.47 -8.09 12.29
N ARG A 259 -7.59 -9.32 12.77
CA ARG A 259 -6.56 -10.35 12.57
C ARG A 259 -6.41 -10.60 11.08
N ALA A 260 -5.20 -10.83 10.61
CA ALA A 260 -4.91 -10.97 9.19
C ALA A 260 -4.17 -12.27 8.91
N PHE A 261 -4.49 -12.92 7.80
CA PHE A 261 -3.97 -14.23 7.45
C PHE A 261 -3.60 -14.33 5.97
N ILE A 262 -2.54 -15.08 5.69
CA ILE A 262 -2.35 -15.71 4.37
C ILE A 262 -2.49 -17.21 4.59
N GLY A 263 -3.57 -17.79 4.05
CA GLY A 263 -3.92 -19.18 4.34
C GLY A 263 -4.25 -19.35 5.83
N GLN A 264 -3.43 -20.12 6.54
CA GLN A 264 -3.58 -20.36 7.99
C GLN A 264 -2.55 -19.57 8.82
N ASP A 265 -1.61 -18.89 8.18
CA ASP A 265 -0.57 -18.16 8.88
C ASP A 265 -1.07 -16.77 9.25
N GLU A 266 -1.08 -16.46 10.55
CA GLU A 266 -1.37 -15.11 11.03
C GLU A 266 -0.20 -14.16 10.73
N ILE A 267 -0.54 -12.97 10.24
CA ILE A 267 0.40 -11.94 9.80
C ILE A 267 -0.06 -10.55 10.24
N SER A 268 0.83 -9.57 10.16
CA SER A 268 0.53 -8.16 10.44
C SER A 268 0.01 -7.43 9.20
N ALA A 269 -1.14 -7.87 8.66
CA ALA A 269 -1.68 -7.41 7.38
C ALA A 269 -0.62 -7.49 6.25
N GLU A 270 -0.62 -6.59 5.27
CA GLU A 270 0.44 -6.56 4.25
C GLU A 270 1.77 -6.04 4.82
N GLY A 271 1.73 -5.45 6.02
CA GLY A 271 2.82 -4.74 6.64
C GLY A 271 2.40 -3.30 6.94
N TYR A 272 3.32 -2.37 6.75
CA TYR A 272 3.14 -0.98 7.18
C TYR A 272 3.57 0.01 6.11
N VAL A 273 3.07 1.23 6.22
CA VAL A 273 3.53 2.40 5.48
C VAL A 273 4.10 3.41 6.47
N MET A 274 5.35 3.80 6.25
CA MET A 274 6.06 4.83 7.01
C MET A 274 6.12 6.11 6.18
N ASP A 275 5.69 7.22 6.75
CA ASP A 275 5.69 8.54 6.12
C ASP A 275 6.51 9.53 6.94
N SER A 276 7.46 10.20 6.30
CA SER A 276 8.34 11.22 6.90
C SER A 276 8.50 12.40 5.96
N GLU A 277 9.20 13.45 6.41
CA GLU A 277 9.56 14.56 5.52
C GLU A 277 10.45 14.14 4.34
N PHE A 278 11.19 13.03 4.46
CA PHE A 278 12.07 12.51 3.42
C PHE A 278 11.34 11.59 2.42
N GLY A 279 10.11 11.18 2.71
CA GLY A 279 9.31 10.35 1.82
C GLY A 279 8.42 9.33 2.52
N THR A 280 7.69 8.59 1.70
CA THR A 280 6.76 7.53 2.11
C THR A 280 7.26 6.18 1.60
N PHE A 281 7.38 5.20 2.50
CA PHE A 281 7.97 3.90 2.21
C PHE A 281 7.11 2.76 2.74
N LYS A 282 7.09 1.63 2.03
CA LYS A 282 6.39 0.43 2.50
C LYS A 282 7.33 -0.53 3.23
N LEU A 283 6.98 -0.87 4.46
CA LEU A 283 7.65 -1.89 5.28
C LEU A 283 6.85 -3.18 5.14
N VAL A 284 7.18 -3.99 4.13
CA VAL A 284 6.45 -5.21 3.76
C VAL A 284 7.40 -6.35 3.43
N ASP A 285 7.00 -7.57 3.76
CA ASP A 285 7.64 -8.81 3.29
C ASP A 285 7.32 -9.03 1.81
N ARG A 286 8.08 -8.35 0.95
CA ARG A 286 7.84 -8.31 -0.49
C ARG A 286 7.82 -9.71 -1.11
N GLN A 287 8.69 -10.62 -0.67
CA GLN A 287 8.76 -11.96 -1.23
C GLN A 287 7.50 -12.75 -0.89
N ARG A 288 7.11 -12.79 0.39
CA ARG A 288 5.93 -13.52 0.84
C ARG A 288 4.67 -13.04 0.13
N PHE A 289 4.45 -11.74 0.03
CA PHE A 289 3.29 -11.19 -0.68
C PHE A 289 3.35 -11.40 -2.19
N SER A 290 4.54 -11.34 -2.82
CA SER A 290 4.67 -11.59 -4.26
C SER A 290 4.34 -13.03 -4.61
N VAL A 291 4.84 -13.99 -3.83
CA VAL A 291 4.54 -15.42 -4.00
C VAL A 291 3.07 -15.72 -3.72
N ALA A 292 2.51 -15.16 -2.64
CA ALA A 292 1.10 -15.37 -2.30
C ALA A 292 0.16 -14.80 -3.36
N ASN A 293 0.41 -13.58 -3.85
CA ASN A 293 -0.37 -12.98 -4.95
C ASN A 293 -0.25 -13.79 -6.23
N PHE A 294 0.95 -14.29 -6.57
CA PHE A 294 1.14 -15.08 -7.79
C PHE A 294 0.41 -16.43 -7.76
N ASN A 295 0.37 -17.07 -6.59
CA ASN A 295 -0.31 -18.35 -6.40
C ASN A 295 -1.82 -18.20 -6.12
N ASN A 296 -2.32 -16.98 -5.93
CA ASN A 296 -3.73 -16.74 -5.65
C ASN A 296 -4.59 -17.04 -6.89
N SER A 297 -5.55 -17.96 -6.73
CA SER A 297 -6.46 -18.44 -7.80
C SER A 297 -7.20 -17.31 -8.53
N ARG A 298 -7.46 -16.18 -7.86
CA ARG A 298 -8.02 -14.97 -8.47
C ARG A 298 -7.19 -14.47 -9.67
N PHE A 299 -5.87 -14.65 -9.63
CA PHE A 299 -4.93 -14.23 -10.67
C PHE A 299 -4.47 -15.38 -11.59
N GLN A 300 -4.86 -16.63 -11.29
CA GLN A 300 -4.52 -17.81 -12.12
C GLN A 300 -5.28 -17.86 -13.45
N THR A 301 -6.31 -17.02 -13.64
CA THR A 301 -7.11 -16.94 -14.88
C THR A 301 -6.37 -16.40 -16.10
N ASN A 302 -5.11 -15.96 -15.97
CA ASN A 302 -4.29 -15.50 -17.11
C ASN A 302 -3.36 -16.56 -17.72
N ILE A 303 -3.23 -17.76 -17.13
CA ILE A 303 -2.36 -18.82 -17.69
C ILE A 303 -3.13 -19.76 -18.63
N VAL A 304 -4.46 -19.81 -18.53
CA VAL A 304 -5.27 -20.75 -19.33
C VAL A 304 -5.53 -20.26 -20.76
N ASN A 305 -5.19 -19.01 -21.10
CA ASN A 305 -5.42 -18.43 -22.44
C ASN A 305 -4.16 -18.16 -23.28
N GLY A 306 -2.98 -18.65 -22.87
CA GLY A 306 -1.84 -18.84 -23.78
C GLY A 306 -1.42 -17.65 -24.64
N ILE A 307 -1.10 -16.51 -24.03
CA ILE A 307 -0.33 -15.45 -24.70
C ILE A 307 0.83 -15.07 -23.79
N ALA A 308 2.04 -15.40 -24.25
CA ALA A 308 3.33 -15.04 -23.64
C ALA A 308 3.62 -13.53 -23.77
#